data_AF-N6X6K8-F1
#
_entry.id   AF-N6X6K8-F1
#
_cell.length_a   1.000
_cell.length_b   1.000
_cell.length_c   1.000
_cell.angle_alpha   90.00
_cell.angle_beta   90.00
_cell.angle_gamma   90.00
#
_symmetry.space_group_name_H-M   'P 1'
#
loop_
_entity.id
_entity.type
_entity.pdbx_description
1 polymer ?
#
loop_
_entity_poly.entity_id
_entity_poly.type
_entity_poly.pdbx_seq_one_letter_code
_entity_poly.pdbx_strand_id
1 'polypeptide(L)'
;MKHEEHTHSADRPAIREDAAFSSKSAPTPKASIPEGAYNANQTPPPLPWLKWSPGERVVVRYRLSDGLHDALGTLLETSFDHVVVETRRGPVRVEAATMVTGKKVPPPPSFIS
;
A
#
# COMPACT_ATOMS: atom_id res chain seq x y z
N MET A 1 7.92 -36.74 72.78
CA MET A 1 8.12 -35.42 73.42
C MET A 1 8.01 -34.38 72.30
N LYS A 2 6.88 -33.68 72.13
CA LYS A 2 6.35 -32.54 72.91
C LYS A 2 7.02 -31.19 72.55
N HIS A 3 6.23 -30.32 71.89
CA HIS A 3 6.21 -28.83 71.91
C HIS A 3 7.34 -28.09 71.15
N GLU A 4 7.16 -26.93 70.48
CA GLU A 4 6.05 -25.99 70.29
C GLU A 4 6.38 -25.05 69.12
N GLU A 5 5.34 -24.42 68.57
CA GLU A 5 5.33 -23.26 67.68
C GLU A 5 6.27 -22.10 68.05
N HIS A 6 6.71 -21.36 67.03
CA HIS A 6 6.57 -19.90 67.04
C HIS A 6 6.13 -19.39 65.67
N THR A 7 5.31 -18.34 65.73
CA THR A 7 4.36 -17.86 64.73
C THR A 7 4.83 -16.59 64.01
N HIS A 8 4.12 -16.28 62.92
CA HIS A 8 3.93 -14.98 62.26
C HIS A 8 5.14 -14.28 61.61
N SER A 9 5.07 -14.07 60.29
CA SER A 9 4.60 -12.76 59.79
C SER A 9 4.35 -12.81 58.28
N ALA A 10 3.43 -11.95 57.87
CA ALA A 10 2.74 -11.89 56.58
C ALA A 10 3.66 -11.70 55.37
N ASP A 11 3.29 -12.32 54.25
CA ASP A 11 3.00 -11.56 53.02
C ASP A 11 2.13 -12.38 52.05
N ARG A 12 1.03 -11.78 51.60
CA ARG A 12 0.10 -12.27 50.57
C ARG A 12 -0.23 -11.03 49.73
N PRO A 13 -0.65 -11.15 48.47
CA PRO A 13 -0.09 -11.86 47.33
C PRO A 13 0.19 -10.86 46.18
N ALA A 14 0.82 -11.29 45.08
CA ALA A 14 0.68 -10.59 43.80
C ALA A 14 0.42 -11.61 42.68
N ILE A 15 -0.87 -11.79 42.46
CA ILE A 15 -1.50 -12.28 41.24
C ILE A 15 -0.86 -11.51 40.07
N ARG A 16 -0.21 -12.22 39.15
CA ARG A 16 0.32 -11.60 37.94
C ARG A 16 -0.81 -11.55 36.91
N GLU A 17 -1.43 -10.39 36.88
CA GLU A 17 -2.50 -10.04 35.96
C GLU A 17 -1.91 -9.70 34.57
N ASP A 18 -2.66 -10.08 33.54
CA ASP A 18 -2.68 -9.59 32.16
C ASP A 18 -1.40 -9.09 31.47
N ALA A 19 -1.01 -9.80 30.40
CA ALA A 19 -0.54 -9.13 29.19
C ALA A 19 -0.73 -10.03 27.96
N ALA A 20 -1.82 -9.75 27.25
CA ALA A 20 -1.95 -9.73 25.80
C ALA A 20 -1.42 -10.92 24.96
N PHE A 21 -2.37 -11.53 24.24
CA PHE A 21 -2.17 -12.02 22.88
C PHE A 21 -1.29 -11.04 22.09
N SER A 22 0.00 -11.32 22.00
CA SER A 22 0.93 -10.59 21.13
C SER A 22 0.70 -11.08 19.71
N SER A 23 -0.28 -10.49 19.05
CA SER A 23 -0.43 -10.50 17.60
C SER A 23 0.94 -10.19 16.98
N LYS A 24 1.53 -11.16 16.29
CA LYS A 24 2.72 -10.92 15.46
C LYS A 24 2.29 -10.02 14.29
N SER A 25 2.38 -8.71 14.48
CA SER A 25 2.30 -7.74 13.39
C SER A 25 3.43 -8.05 12.40
N ALA A 26 3.04 -8.29 11.16
CA ALA A 26 3.95 -8.45 10.04
C ALA A 26 4.97 -7.29 9.99
N PRO A 27 6.23 -7.52 9.59
CA PRO A 27 7.17 -6.43 9.37
C PRO A 27 6.67 -5.60 8.20
N THR A 28 6.23 -4.39 8.51
CA THR A 28 5.94 -3.34 7.53
C THR A 28 7.23 -3.06 6.76
N PRO A 29 7.29 -3.20 5.42
CA PRO A 29 8.40 -2.65 4.67
C PRO A 29 8.33 -1.13 4.79
N LYS A 30 9.36 -0.59 5.45
CA LYS A 30 9.64 0.82 5.65
C LYS A 30 9.94 1.50 4.31
N ALA A 31 8.90 1.79 3.53
CA ALA A 31 8.97 2.83 2.51
C ALA A 31 8.90 4.18 3.23
N SER A 32 10.02 4.60 3.82
CA SER A 32 10.18 5.96 4.32
C SER A 32 10.18 6.89 3.10
N ILE A 33 8.98 7.31 2.69
CA ILE A 33 8.84 8.53 1.92
C ILE A 33 9.41 9.64 2.81
N PRO A 34 10.37 10.46 2.32
CA PRO A 34 10.86 11.58 3.11
C PRO A 34 9.65 12.46 3.49
N GLU A 35 9.40 12.53 4.80
CA GLU A 35 8.44 13.41 5.44
C GLU A 35 8.86 14.85 5.13
N GLY A 36 8.31 15.41 4.05
CA GLY A 36 8.73 16.73 3.54
C GLY A 36 8.64 16.93 2.02
N ALA A 37 8.34 15.90 1.23
CA ALA A 37 8.24 16.05 -0.24
C ALA A 37 6.82 16.32 -0.78
N TYR A 38 5.81 16.47 0.08
CA TYR A 38 4.50 17.01 -0.29
C TYR A 38 4.42 18.44 0.26
N ASN A 39 5.11 19.35 -0.43
CA ASN A 39 4.88 20.77 -0.23
C ASN A 39 3.39 21.03 -0.47
N ALA A 40 2.64 21.41 0.56
CA ALA A 40 1.21 21.75 0.46
C ALA A 40 0.91 22.94 -0.50
N ASN A 41 1.97 23.62 -0.97
CA ASN A 41 1.93 24.67 -1.99
C ASN A 41 2.16 24.15 -3.43
N GLN A 42 2.42 22.86 -3.65
CA GLN A 42 2.39 22.28 -4.99
C GLN A 42 0.94 21.92 -5.33
N THR A 43 0.37 22.59 -6.33
CA THR A 43 -0.84 22.10 -7.00
C THR A 43 -0.60 20.63 -7.33
N PRO A 44 -1.45 19.69 -6.83
CA PRO A 44 -1.30 18.29 -7.19
C PRO A 44 -1.25 18.23 -8.72
N PRO A 45 -0.29 17.47 -9.30
CA PRO A 45 -0.24 17.35 -10.74
C PRO A 45 -1.64 17.01 -11.23
N PRO A 46 -2.11 17.61 -12.34
CA PRO A 46 -3.41 17.27 -12.88
C PRO A 46 -3.50 15.75 -12.93
N LEU A 47 -4.63 15.20 -12.48
CA LEU A 47 -4.90 13.76 -12.39
C LEU A 47 -5.68 13.35 -13.65
N PRO A 48 -5.09 13.34 -14.87
CA PRO A 48 -5.83 13.13 -16.10
C PRO A 48 -6.53 11.76 -16.14
N TRP A 49 -6.08 10.80 -15.31
CA TRP A 49 -6.64 9.47 -15.22
C TRP A 49 -8.02 9.39 -14.58
N LEU A 50 -8.43 10.39 -13.78
CA LEU A 50 -9.80 10.46 -13.24
C LEU A 50 -10.85 10.67 -14.34
N LYS A 51 -10.43 11.05 -15.56
CA LYS A 51 -11.31 11.17 -16.73
C LYS A 51 -11.41 9.88 -17.55
N TRP A 52 -10.70 8.83 -17.15
CA TRP A 52 -10.73 7.54 -17.85
C TRP A 52 -11.81 6.65 -17.27
N SER A 53 -12.31 5.75 -18.09
CA SER A 53 -13.32 4.77 -17.70
C SER A 53 -12.73 3.36 -17.75
N PRO A 54 -13.08 2.46 -16.81
CA PRO A 54 -12.76 1.05 -16.94
C PRO A 54 -13.15 0.50 -18.32
N GLY A 55 -12.30 -0.35 -18.89
CA GLY A 55 -12.38 -0.86 -20.26
C GLY A 55 -11.56 -0.09 -21.29
N GLU A 56 -11.11 1.13 -20.97
CA GLU A 56 -10.27 1.91 -21.89
C GLU A 56 -8.84 1.39 -21.97
N ARG A 57 -8.24 1.44 -23.17
CA ARG A 57 -6.82 1.14 -23.34
C ARG A 57 -5.98 2.35 -22.94
N VAL A 58 -5.09 2.15 -21.97
CA VAL A 58 -4.27 3.23 -21.39
C VAL A 58 -2.82 2.80 -21.27
N VAL A 59 -1.92 3.79 -21.24
CA VAL A 59 -0.54 3.61 -20.77
C VAL A 59 -0.28 4.53 -19.59
N VAL A 60 0.31 3.96 -18.55
CA VAL A 60 0.68 4.66 -17.33
C VAL A 60 2.17 4.45 -17.09
N ARG A 61 2.92 5.55 -17.01
CA ARG A 61 4.33 5.55 -16.63
C ARG A 61 4.47 5.84 -15.16
N TYR A 62 5.27 5.06 -14.46
CA TYR A 62 5.48 5.19 -13.03
C TYR A 62 6.92 4.88 -12.62
N ARG A 63 7.30 5.32 -11.41
CA ARG A 63 8.63 5.13 -10.84
C ARG A 63 8.61 4.02 -9.79
N LEU A 64 9.60 3.14 -9.86
CA LEU A 64 9.97 2.19 -8.82
C LEU A 64 11.43 2.43 -8.41
N SER A 65 11.91 1.71 -7.38
CA SER A 65 13.27 1.86 -6.88
C SER A 65 14.35 1.52 -7.91
N ASP A 66 14.02 0.68 -8.89
CA ASP A 66 14.90 0.20 -9.96
C ASP A 66 14.77 1.01 -11.27
N GLY A 67 13.80 1.94 -11.37
CA GLY A 67 13.70 2.82 -12.53
C GLY A 67 12.28 3.24 -12.93
N LEU A 68 12.13 3.60 -14.21
CA LEU A 68 10.85 3.96 -14.83
C LEU A 68 10.23 2.75 -15.52
N HIS A 69 8.93 2.57 -15.31
CA HIS A 69 8.15 1.44 -15.81
C HIS A 69 6.87 1.92 -16.49
N ASP A 70 6.38 1.10 -17.43
CA ASP A 70 5.15 1.35 -18.15
C ASP A 70 4.15 0.21 -17.94
N ALA A 71 2.96 0.55 -17.46
CA ALA A 71 1.79 -0.32 -17.47
C ALA A 71 0.93 0.04 -18.67
N LEU A 72 0.93 -0.81 -19.70
CA LEU A 72 0.12 -0.66 -20.91
C LEU A 72 -0.89 -1.80 -20.99
N GLY A 73 -2.17 -1.44 -21.07
CA GLY A 73 -3.23 -2.44 -21.07
C GLY A 73 -4.63 -1.85 -20.98
N THR A 74 -5.57 -2.67 -20.54
CA THR A 74 -6.96 -2.28 -20.31
C THR A 74 -7.12 -1.75 -18.89
N LEU A 75 -7.69 -0.57 -18.71
CA LEU A 75 -7.99 -0.02 -17.39
C LEU A 75 -9.07 -0.87 -16.72
N LEU A 76 -8.79 -1.42 -15.54
CA LEU A 76 -9.76 -2.17 -14.72
C LEU A 76 -10.41 -1.27 -13.68
N GLU A 77 -9.63 -0.37 -13.08
CA GLU A 77 -10.07 0.49 -11.99
C GLU A 77 -9.38 1.85 -12.07
N THR A 78 -10.10 2.90 -11.71
CA THR A 78 -9.57 4.25 -11.53
C THR A 78 -10.03 4.79 -10.18
N SER A 79 -9.10 5.36 -9.43
CA SER A 79 -9.32 5.99 -8.13
C SER A 79 -8.51 7.29 -8.06
N PHE A 80 -8.69 8.03 -6.96
CA PHE A 80 -7.93 9.24 -6.66
C PHE A 80 -6.45 8.96 -6.38
N ASP A 81 -6.15 7.82 -5.75
CA ASP A 81 -4.83 7.42 -5.28
C ASP A 81 -4.16 6.36 -6.15
N HIS A 82 -4.87 5.73 -7.07
CA HIS A 82 -4.31 4.66 -7.89
C HIS A 82 -5.12 4.38 -9.16
N VAL A 83 -4.56 3.55 -10.02
CA VAL A 83 -5.25 2.88 -11.13
C VAL A 83 -4.84 1.42 -11.18
N VAL A 84 -5.69 0.55 -11.73
CA VAL A 84 -5.36 -0.85 -12.02
C VAL A 84 -5.47 -1.09 -13.52
N VAL A 85 -4.40 -1.61 -14.13
CA VAL A 85 -4.33 -1.87 -15.57
C VAL A 85 -4.07 -3.35 -15.81
N GLU A 86 -4.97 -4.02 -16.55
CA GLU A 86 -4.76 -5.37 -17.04
C GLU A 86 -3.73 -5.37 -18.17
N THR A 87 -2.48 -5.71 -17.83
CA THR A 87 -1.39 -5.80 -18.78
C THR A 87 -1.28 -7.21 -19.36
N ARG A 88 -0.42 -7.41 -20.36
CA ARG A 88 -0.14 -8.76 -20.89
C ARG A 88 0.42 -9.75 -19.86
N ARG A 89 0.99 -9.26 -18.76
CA ARG A 89 1.58 -10.09 -17.69
C ARG A 89 0.64 -10.23 -16.48
N GLY A 90 -0.59 -9.72 -16.58
CA GLY A 90 -1.56 -9.64 -15.50
C GLY A 90 -1.83 -8.21 -15.03
N PRO A 91 -2.69 -8.05 -14.01
CA PRO A 91 -3.07 -6.75 -13.48
C PRO A 91 -1.89 -6.07 -12.77
N VAL A 92 -1.67 -4.81 -13.09
CA VAL A 92 -0.68 -3.94 -12.45
C VAL A 92 -1.41 -2.78 -11.78
N ARG A 93 -1.27 -2.67 -10.46
CA ARG A 93 -1.72 -1.52 -9.68
C ARG A 93 -0.62 -0.46 -9.68
N VAL A 94 -0.97 0.76 -10.07
CA VAL A 94 -0.06 1.90 -10.08
C VAL A 94 -0.56 2.96 -9.11
N GLU A 95 0.23 3.24 -8.07
CA GLU A 95 -0.07 4.31 -7.12
C GLU A 95 0.17 5.68 -7.77
N ALA A 96 -0.78 6.60 -7.60
CA ALA A 96 -0.74 7.98 -8.07
C ALA A 96 0.54 8.71 -7.63
N ALA A 97 1.03 8.43 -6.41
CA ALA A 97 2.26 9.00 -5.88
C ALA A 97 3.52 8.63 -6.69
N THR A 98 3.50 7.50 -7.40
CA THR A 98 4.59 7.02 -8.26
C THR A 98 4.38 7.38 -9.72
N MET A 99 3.17 7.79 -10.10
CA MET A 99 2.78 8.04 -11.47
C MET A 99 3.46 9.29 -12.00
N VAL A 100 4.12 9.15 -13.14
CA VAL A 100 4.82 10.24 -13.83
C VAL A 100 3.93 10.84 -14.90
N THR A 101 3.28 9.99 -15.68
CA THR A 101 2.34 10.41 -16.74
C THR A 101 1.41 9.25 -17.06
N GLY A 102 0.27 9.56 -17.67
CA GLY A 102 -0.49 8.54 -18.36
C GLY A 102 -1.41 9.14 -19.41
N LYS A 103 -1.80 8.32 -20.39
CA LYS A 103 -2.62 8.74 -21.53
C LYS A 103 -3.48 7.58 -22.06
N LYS A 104 -4.61 7.92 -22.68
CA LYS A 104 -5.39 6.98 -23.50
C LYS A 104 -4.57 6.57 -24.73
N VAL A 105 -4.68 5.31 -25.11
CA VAL A 105 -3.99 4.73 -26.27
C VAL A 105 -5.05 4.19 -27.23
N PRO A 106 -4.98 4.50 -28.54
CA PRO A 106 -5.90 3.90 -29.51
C PRO A 106 -5.86 2.36 -29.46
N PRO A 107 -6.97 1.68 -29.77
CA PRO A 107 -6.95 0.23 -29.94
C PRO A 107 -5.94 -0.16 -31.04
N PRO A 108 -5.36 -1.38 -30.99
CA PRO A 108 -4.48 -1.87 -32.04
C PRO A 108 -5.19 -1.81 -33.40
N PRO A 109 -4.46 -1.52 -34.49
CA PRO A 109 -5.04 -1.58 -35.81
C PRO A 109 -5.60 -2.98 -36.10
N SER A 110 -6.84 -3.04 -36.59
CA SER A 110 -7.46 -4.27 -37.06
C SER A 110 -6.94 -4.56 -38.48
N PHE A 111 -6.06 -5.56 -38.61
CA PHE A 111 -5.70 -6.09 -39.93
C PHE A 111 -6.82 -7.06 -40.35
N ILE A 112 -7.68 -6.62 -41.26
CA ILE A 112 -8.63 -7.52 -41.94
C ILE A 112 -7.78 -8.33 -42.91
N SER A 113 -7.67 -9.64 -42.66
CA SER A 113 -7.03 -10.60 -43.57
C SER A 113 -7.98 -11.01 -44.68
#